data_AF-A0A2P7YWX1-F1
#
_entry.id   AF-A0A2P7YWX1-F1
#
_cell.length_a   1.000
_cell.length_b   1.000
_cell.length_c   1.000
_cell.angle_alpha   90.00
_cell.angle_beta   90.00
_cell.angle_gamma   90.00
#
_symmetry.space_group_name_H-M   'P 1'
#
loop_
_entity.id
_entity.type
_entity.pdbx_description
1 polymer ?
#
loop_
_entity_poly.entity_id
_entity_poly.type
_entity_poly.pdbx_seq_one_letter_code
_entity_poly.pdbx_strand_id
1 'polypeptide(L)'
;MPFTDLPSEIIHMVLSQKCLGTEELQPFLRCKRTSTAAYHRLLSGRNISITCLDKHVDMNDHFDFGLYGVTSTSDVGTLKCHLHHCLKPARLRLGALKRSSKITLNMRFDGTSVALLRNLTHLASHLAHSTPKELHLHVKLAYEGNEPSKSIFSVLKSLAAIPHCSSHLKLCLQAHHLLFFAANMSELDLTSLNVRTHGEFAELKEPVSFDVSDISKLKIMSNYAIPNLSFTGCENSALQTLEFHLPISAHSQWIQENQLKNIQSLEDLRIFSVNDCHSLQVLMSGTYTLPHLLNLYISFTELIHDIDCFDFDTFAPALDFLFIQDRRSTKTCNKVCKYTV
;
A
#
# COMPACT_ATOMS: atom_id res chain seq x y z
N MET A 1 -17.14 -12.43 40.09
CA MET A 1 -18.24 -12.42 39.10
C MET A 1 -17.66 -12.54 37.71
N PRO A 2 -18.31 -13.29 36.79
CA PRO A 2 -18.08 -13.15 35.36
C PRO A 2 -18.32 -11.69 34.91
N PHE A 3 -17.46 -11.15 34.02
CA PHE A 3 -17.60 -9.78 33.52
C PHE A 3 -18.89 -9.53 32.70
N THR A 4 -19.55 -10.60 32.24
CA THR A 4 -20.86 -10.56 31.56
C THR A 4 -21.99 -10.01 32.42
N ASP A 5 -21.80 -10.04 33.74
CA ASP A 5 -22.85 -9.80 34.74
C ASP A 5 -22.77 -8.39 35.32
N LEU A 6 -21.78 -7.58 34.90
CA LEU A 6 -21.61 -6.20 35.34
C LEU A 6 -22.74 -5.29 34.81
N PRO A 7 -23.25 -4.36 35.65
CA PRO A 7 -24.13 -3.27 35.22
C PRO A 7 -23.53 -2.41 34.10
N SER A 8 -24.40 -1.86 33.25
CA SER A 8 -24.04 -1.00 32.12
C SER A 8 -23.21 0.21 32.55
N GLU A 9 -23.51 0.79 33.72
CA GLU A 9 -22.87 2.00 34.24
C GLU A 9 -21.41 1.71 34.62
N ILE A 10 -21.15 0.54 35.22
CA ILE A 10 -19.81 0.11 35.62
C ILE A 10 -18.97 -0.20 34.38
N ILE A 11 -19.54 -0.89 33.38
CA ILE A 11 -18.91 -1.06 32.07
C ILE A 11 -18.55 0.31 31.47
N HIS A 12 -19.49 1.26 31.48
CA HIS A 12 -19.26 2.61 30.95
C HIS A 12 -18.18 3.41 31.69
N MET A 13 -18.09 3.24 33.01
CA MET A 13 -17.08 3.89 33.85
C MET A 13 -15.68 3.33 33.57
N VAL A 14 -15.51 2.01 33.57
CA VAL A 14 -14.22 1.36 33.27
C VAL A 14 -13.74 1.74 31.87
N LEU A 15 -14.62 1.64 30.86
CA LEU A 15 -14.31 1.99 29.46
C LEU A 15 -14.10 3.49 29.21
N SER A 16 -14.36 4.36 30.20
CA SER A 16 -14.02 5.78 30.12
C SER A 16 -12.56 6.08 30.52
N GLN A 17 -11.90 5.14 31.21
CA GLN A 17 -10.50 5.30 31.59
C GLN A 17 -9.60 4.99 30.37
N LYS A 18 -8.86 6.00 29.91
CA LYS A 18 -7.96 5.87 28.74
C LYS A 18 -6.81 4.89 28.92
N CYS A 19 -6.59 4.41 30.15
CA CYS A 19 -5.46 3.58 30.56
C CYS A 19 -5.69 2.07 30.42
N LEU A 20 -6.82 1.62 29.87
CA LEU A 20 -7.08 0.19 29.66
C LEU A 20 -6.09 -0.43 28.66
N GLY A 21 -5.38 -1.46 29.13
CA GLY A 21 -4.48 -2.30 28.36
C GLY A 21 -5.21 -3.15 27.33
N THR A 22 -4.51 -3.58 26.28
CA THR A 22 -5.12 -4.28 25.13
C THR A 22 -5.80 -5.60 25.51
N GLU A 23 -5.30 -6.30 26.52
CA GLU A 23 -5.89 -7.55 27.04
C GLU A 23 -7.14 -7.28 27.90
N GLU A 24 -7.14 -6.19 28.67
CA GLU A 24 -8.27 -5.75 29.50
C GLU A 24 -9.49 -5.35 28.66
N LEU A 25 -9.29 -5.02 27.38
CA LEU A 25 -10.35 -4.67 26.43
C LEU A 25 -11.09 -5.89 25.86
N GLN A 26 -10.47 -7.08 25.82
CA GLN A 26 -11.08 -8.28 25.21
C GLN A 26 -12.45 -8.67 25.78
N PRO A 27 -12.68 -8.67 27.12
CA PRO A 27 -13.99 -8.99 27.69
C PRO A 27 -15.10 -8.02 27.22
N PHE A 28 -14.77 -6.73 27.07
CA PHE A 28 -15.73 -5.70 26.70
C PHE A 28 -16.15 -5.77 25.22
N LEU A 29 -15.23 -6.16 24.33
CA LEU A 29 -15.52 -6.39 22.91
C LEU A 29 -16.41 -7.63 22.68
N ARG A 30 -16.35 -8.61 23.59
CA ARG A 30 -17.20 -9.82 23.56
C ARG A 30 -18.56 -9.62 24.23
N CYS A 31 -18.74 -8.55 25.01
CA CYS A 31 -19.96 -8.31 25.76
C CYS A 31 -21.08 -7.74 24.87
N LYS A 32 -22.18 -8.50 24.73
CA LYS A 32 -23.38 -8.09 23.97
C LYS A 32 -24.08 -6.83 24.53
N ARG A 33 -23.84 -6.49 25.81
CA ARG A 33 -24.43 -5.34 26.52
C ARG A 33 -23.61 -4.05 26.40
N THR A 34 -22.38 -4.09 25.89
CA THR A 34 -21.57 -2.88 25.67
C THR A 34 -22.28 -1.97 24.68
N SER A 35 -22.70 -0.77 25.09
CA SER A 35 -23.40 0.15 24.19
C SER A 35 -22.46 0.80 23.19
N THR A 36 -22.98 1.33 22.08
CA THR A 36 -22.15 2.00 21.06
C THR A 36 -21.32 3.14 21.65
N ALA A 37 -21.85 3.89 22.62
CA ALA A 37 -21.12 5.00 23.26
C ALA A 37 -19.85 4.53 23.99
N ALA A 38 -19.81 3.28 24.48
CA ALA A 38 -18.61 2.67 25.05
C ALA A 38 -17.61 2.29 23.96
N TYR A 39 -18.04 1.59 22.90
CA TYR A 39 -17.18 1.27 21.75
C TYR A 39 -16.58 2.53 21.09
N HIS A 40 -17.36 3.60 20.97
CA HIS A 40 -16.87 4.91 20.50
C HIS A 40 -15.70 5.44 21.33
N ARG A 41 -15.82 5.42 22.67
CA ARG A 41 -14.78 5.96 23.58
C ARG A 41 -13.51 5.12 23.53
N LEU A 42 -13.64 3.80 23.38
CA LEU A 42 -12.52 2.88 23.25
C LEU A 42 -11.71 3.06 21.97
N LEU A 43 -12.39 3.35 20.86
CA LEU A 43 -11.82 3.28 19.51
C LEU A 43 -11.45 4.66 18.93
N SER A 44 -11.97 5.74 19.52
CA SER A 44 -11.64 7.12 19.15
C SER A 44 -10.15 7.41 19.29
N GLY A 45 -9.52 7.88 18.21
CA GLY A 45 -8.09 8.21 18.19
C GLY A 45 -7.14 7.01 18.18
N ARG A 46 -7.64 5.77 18.05
CA ARG A 46 -6.80 4.57 17.88
C ARG A 46 -6.68 4.18 16.41
N ASN A 47 -5.54 3.57 16.06
CA ASN A 47 -5.35 2.89 14.78
C ASN A 47 -6.14 1.58 14.78
N ILE A 48 -7.01 1.37 13.79
CA ILE A 48 -7.81 0.13 13.68
C ILE A 48 -7.34 -0.65 12.46
N SER A 49 -6.88 -1.88 12.68
CA SER A 49 -6.61 -2.84 11.61
C SER A 49 -7.74 -3.85 11.51
N ILE A 50 -8.27 -4.05 10.31
CA ILE A 50 -9.38 -4.93 9.98
C ILE A 50 -8.84 -6.08 9.12
N THR A 51 -9.35 -7.31 9.26
CA THR A 51 -9.03 -8.42 8.34
C THR A 51 -10.29 -9.03 7.76
N CYS A 52 -10.36 -9.13 6.43
CA CYS A 52 -11.47 -9.69 5.65
C CYS A 52 -10.97 -10.86 4.79
N LEU A 53 -11.58 -12.04 4.93
CA LEU A 53 -11.20 -13.28 4.22
C LEU A 53 -12.47 -14.00 3.72
N ASP A 54 -12.42 -14.66 2.56
CA ASP A 54 -13.58 -15.35 1.96
C ASP A 54 -14.17 -16.46 2.86
N LYS A 55 -13.31 -17.23 3.54
CA LYS A 55 -13.69 -18.33 4.46
C LYS A 55 -14.52 -17.90 5.70
N HIS A 56 -14.84 -16.63 5.82
CA HIS A 56 -15.59 -16.03 6.95
C HIS A 56 -16.99 -15.55 6.53
N VAL A 57 -17.40 -15.90 5.31
CA VAL A 57 -18.67 -15.45 4.71
C VAL A 57 -19.83 -16.42 4.97
N ASP A 58 -19.61 -17.74 4.88
CA ASP A 58 -20.70 -18.74 5.01
C ASP A 58 -20.92 -19.24 6.44
N MET A 59 -21.18 -18.31 7.37
CA MET A 59 -21.76 -18.66 8.67
C MET A 59 -23.24 -18.27 8.69
N ASN A 60 -24.10 -19.27 8.54
CA ASN A 60 -25.51 -19.19 8.89
C ASN A 60 -25.64 -19.03 10.41
N ASP A 61 -25.55 -17.80 10.91
CA ASP A 61 -26.29 -17.35 12.10
C ASP A 61 -26.21 -15.84 12.33
N HIS A 62 -27.15 -15.32 13.12
CA HIS A 62 -27.42 -13.89 13.28
C HIS A 62 -26.30 -13.08 13.96
N PHE A 63 -25.49 -12.35 13.17
CA PHE A 63 -24.58 -11.34 13.71
C PHE A 63 -24.66 -10.00 12.96
N ASP A 64 -25.24 -9.01 13.65
CA ASP A 64 -24.99 -7.59 13.39
C ASP A 64 -23.52 -7.24 13.59
N PHE A 65 -23.02 -6.25 12.83
CA PHE A 65 -21.65 -5.70 12.93
C PHE A 65 -21.16 -5.64 14.38
N GLY A 66 -20.28 -6.59 14.72
CA GLY A 66 -19.62 -6.70 16.00
C GLY A 66 -18.15 -6.99 15.75
N LEU A 67 -17.28 -6.34 16.53
CA LEU A 67 -15.84 -6.58 16.53
C LEU A 67 -15.54 -7.91 17.25
N TYR A 68 -16.08 -9.01 16.72
CA TYR A 68 -15.82 -10.37 17.16
C TYR A 68 -14.47 -10.85 16.61
N GLY A 69 -13.42 -10.09 16.94
CA GLY A 69 -12.04 -10.45 16.69
C GLY A 69 -11.35 -10.78 18.00
N VAL A 70 -10.54 -11.84 18.00
CA VAL A 70 -9.46 -11.96 18.97
C VAL A 70 -8.51 -10.79 18.67
N THR A 71 -8.42 -9.81 19.58
CA THR A 71 -7.41 -8.76 19.45
C THR A 71 -6.07 -9.39 19.79
N SER A 72 -5.31 -9.74 18.76
CA SER A 72 -3.90 -10.06 18.93
C SER A 72 -3.15 -8.79 19.33
N THR A 73 -2.24 -8.93 20.28
CA THR A 73 -1.40 -7.83 20.75
C THR A 73 -0.53 -7.28 19.62
N SER A 74 -0.30 -5.97 19.68
CA SER A 74 0.88 -5.34 19.11
C SER A 74 1.19 -4.11 19.95
N ASP A 75 2.44 -3.97 20.37
CA ASP A 75 2.86 -3.01 21.41
C ASP A 75 2.86 -1.53 20.92
N VAL A 76 2.32 -1.29 19.73
CA VAL A 76 2.42 -0.03 18.96
C VAL A 76 1.07 0.68 18.86
N GLY A 77 0.27 0.64 19.94
CA GLY A 77 -1.02 1.35 20.04
C GLY A 77 -2.08 0.97 18.98
N THR A 78 -1.87 -0.13 18.25
CA THR A 78 -2.68 -0.51 17.09
C THR A 78 -3.58 -1.69 17.44
N LEU A 79 -4.89 -1.49 17.27
CA LEU A 79 -5.90 -2.52 17.57
C LEU A 79 -6.13 -3.38 16.34
N LYS A 80 -5.79 -4.67 16.41
CA LYS A 80 -6.11 -5.66 15.36
C LYS A 80 -7.49 -6.27 15.62
N CYS A 81 -8.35 -6.16 14.61
CA CYS A 81 -9.74 -6.59 14.61
C CYS A 81 -9.98 -7.53 13.42
N HIS A 82 -10.05 -8.83 13.65
CA HIS A 82 -10.43 -9.75 12.59
C HIS A 82 -11.97 -9.71 12.40
N LEU A 83 -12.45 -9.45 11.18
CA LEU A 83 -13.87 -9.58 10.84
C LEU A 83 -14.13 -11.04 10.48
N HIS A 84 -14.80 -11.74 11.38
CA HIS A 84 -15.07 -13.16 11.19
C HIS A 84 -16.43 -13.50 10.58
N HIS A 85 -17.40 -12.57 10.51
CA HIS A 85 -18.76 -12.88 10.03
C HIS A 85 -19.43 -11.75 9.23
N CYS A 86 -20.42 -12.14 8.40
CA CYS A 86 -21.29 -11.36 7.53
C CYS A 86 -21.53 -9.89 7.91
N LEU A 87 -21.30 -8.97 6.97
CA LEU A 87 -21.72 -7.57 7.15
C LEU A 87 -23.21 -7.38 6.87
N LYS A 88 -24.04 -7.65 7.88
CA LYS A 88 -25.23 -6.81 8.10
C LYS A 88 -24.81 -5.62 8.96
N PRO A 89 -24.67 -4.41 8.37
CA PRO A 89 -24.32 -3.23 9.15
C PRO A 89 -25.50 -2.83 10.05
N ALA A 90 -25.42 -3.16 11.33
CA ALA A 90 -26.17 -2.44 12.34
C ALA A 90 -25.74 -0.97 12.28
N ARG A 91 -26.59 -0.12 11.70
CA ARG A 91 -26.38 1.34 11.56
C ARG A 91 -25.87 2.00 12.86
N LEU A 92 -26.26 1.43 13.99
CA LEU A 92 -25.91 1.87 15.34
C LEU A 92 -24.49 1.52 15.81
N ARG A 93 -23.67 0.70 15.11
CA ARG A 93 -22.34 0.24 15.62
C ARG A 93 -21.13 0.73 14.81
N LEU A 94 -21.35 1.28 13.62
CA LEU A 94 -20.28 1.80 12.74
C LEU A 94 -19.67 3.13 13.20
N GLY A 95 -20.27 3.78 14.19
CA GLY A 95 -19.82 5.07 14.70
C GLY A 95 -18.39 5.07 15.24
N ALA A 96 -17.85 3.91 15.64
CA ALA A 96 -16.46 3.78 16.09
C ALA A 96 -15.44 4.18 15.00
N LEU A 97 -15.70 3.80 13.74
CA LEU A 97 -14.82 4.11 12.60
C LEU A 97 -14.80 5.62 12.30
N LYS A 98 -15.83 6.38 12.73
CA LYS A 98 -15.93 7.83 12.51
C LYS A 98 -14.86 8.68 13.19
N ARG A 99 -14.07 8.12 14.12
CA ARG A 99 -13.07 8.86 14.90
C ARG A 99 -11.68 8.20 14.94
N SER A 100 -11.43 7.20 14.11
CA SER A 100 -10.09 6.65 13.93
C SER A 100 -9.28 7.58 13.04
N SER A 101 -8.07 7.97 13.48
CA SER A 101 -7.13 8.71 12.63
C SER A 101 -6.69 7.87 11.43
N LYS A 102 -6.46 6.57 11.65
CA LYS A 102 -5.95 5.62 10.67
C LYS A 102 -6.74 4.31 10.70
N ILE A 103 -7.15 3.86 9.53
CA ILE A 103 -7.82 2.57 9.32
C ILE A 103 -6.95 1.73 8.38
N THR A 104 -6.78 0.44 8.66
CA THR A 104 -6.01 -0.49 7.83
C THR A 104 -6.87 -1.70 7.47
N LEU A 105 -7.25 -1.89 6.21
CA LEU A 105 -8.05 -3.02 5.75
C LEU A 105 -7.14 -4.08 5.11
N ASN A 106 -6.94 -5.22 5.78
CA ASN A 106 -6.27 -6.38 5.21
C ASN A 106 -7.31 -7.28 4.55
N MET A 107 -7.28 -7.38 3.23
CA MET A 107 -8.28 -8.07 2.42
C MET A 107 -7.60 -9.16 1.61
N ARG A 108 -8.08 -10.40 1.73
CA ARG A 108 -7.62 -11.53 0.91
C ARG A 108 -8.78 -12.08 0.11
N PHE A 109 -8.59 -12.10 -1.20
CA PHE A 109 -9.50 -12.68 -2.18
C PHE A 109 -8.88 -13.98 -2.68
N ASP A 110 -9.46 -15.10 -2.25
CA ASP A 110 -9.18 -16.44 -2.76
C ASP A 110 -10.17 -16.80 -3.88
N GLY A 111 -11.22 -15.99 -4.12
CA GLY A 111 -12.11 -16.08 -5.30
C GLY A 111 -13.14 -14.93 -5.41
N THR A 112 -14.17 -15.10 -6.25
CA THR A 112 -15.32 -14.19 -6.42
C THR A 112 -16.38 -14.36 -5.31
N SER A 113 -16.05 -14.07 -4.05
CA SER A 113 -17.09 -14.03 -3.01
C SER A 113 -17.98 -12.79 -3.19
N VAL A 114 -19.12 -12.96 -3.86
CA VAL A 114 -20.14 -11.91 -4.07
C VAL A 114 -20.56 -11.27 -2.74
N ALA A 115 -20.65 -12.06 -1.68
CA ALA A 115 -20.97 -11.56 -0.35
C ALA A 115 -19.81 -10.79 0.29
N LEU A 116 -18.53 -11.18 0.13
CA LEU A 116 -17.41 -10.33 0.55
C LEU A 116 -17.38 -9.00 -0.22
N LEU A 117 -17.59 -9.03 -1.53
CA LEU A 117 -17.61 -7.83 -2.37
C LEU A 117 -18.72 -6.86 -1.92
N ARG A 118 -19.97 -7.33 -1.82
CA ARG A 118 -21.10 -6.54 -1.30
C ARG A 118 -20.83 -5.98 0.09
N ASN A 119 -20.24 -6.80 0.96
CA ASN A 119 -19.85 -6.40 2.31
C ASN A 119 -18.85 -5.24 2.27
N LEU A 120 -17.78 -5.33 1.48
CA LEU A 120 -16.78 -4.27 1.35
C LEU A 120 -17.35 -3.00 0.71
N THR A 121 -18.29 -3.09 -0.24
CA THR A 121 -19.03 -1.92 -0.77
C THR A 121 -19.88 -1.24 0.31
N HIS A 122 -20.52 -2.00 1.20
CA HIS A 122 -21.21 -1.42 2.37
C HIS A 122 -20.24 -0.79 3.37
N LEU A 123 -19.06 -1.38 3.59
CA LEU A 123 -18.03 -0.77 4.43
C LEU A 123 -17.56 0.56 3.82
N ALA A 124 -17.28 0.60 2.52
CA ALA A 124 -16.88 1.81 1.80
C ALA A 124 -17.92 2.94 1.94
N SER A 125 -19.20 2.66 1.69
CA SER A 125 -20.25 3.69 1.83
C SER A 125 -20.44 4.15 3.27
N HIS A 126 -20.16 3.32 4.28
CA HIS A 126 -20.12 3.76 5.67
C HIS A 126 -18.87 4.57 6.02
N LEU A 127 -17.71 4.24 5.42
CA LEU A 127 -16.47 4.98 5.61
C LEU A 127 -16.48 6.35 4.91
N ALA A 128 -17.19 6.51 3.80
CA ALA A 128 -17.44 7.82 3.17
C ALA A 128 -18.19 8.81 4.09
N HIS A 129 -18.86 8.31 5.15
CA HIS A 129 -19.51 9.11 6.20
C HIS A 129 -18.74 9.12 7.53
N SER A 130 -17.46 8.71 7.50
CA SER A 130 -16.47 8.85 8.56
C SER A 130 -15.40 9.87 8.16
N THR A 131 -14.59 10.33 9.13
CA THR A 131 -13.48 11.26 8.88
C THR A 131 -12.13 10.63 9.26
N PRO A 132 -11.73 9.48 8.68
CA PRO A 132 -10.38 8.98 8.82
C PRO A 132 -9.41 9.91 8.08
N LYS A 133 -8.21 10.11 8.64
CA LYS A 133 -7.16 10.86 7.96
C LYS A 133 -6.38 9.96 6.99
N GLU A 134 -6.20 8.70 7.37
CA GLU A 134 -5.47 7.70 6.59
C GLU A 134 -6.27 6.41 6.42
N LEU A 135 -6.28 5.87 5.20
CA LEU A 135 -6.77 4.54 4.89
C LEU A 135 -5.64 3.71 4.25
N HIS A 136 -5.35 2.54 4.83
CA HIS A 136 -4.31 1.62 4.36
C HIS A 136 -4.96 0.34 3.87
N LEU A 137 -5.05 0.15 2.55
CA LEU A 137 -5.61 -1.01 1.90
C LEU A 137 -4.50 -2.04 1.63
N HIS A 138 -4.52 -3.17 2.33
CA HIS A 138 -3.60 -4.28 2.10
C HIS A 138 -4.36 -5.42 1.41
N VAL A 139 -4.20 -5.55 0.09
CA VAL A 139 -4.95 -6.47 -0.76
C VAL A 139 -4.05 -7.64 -1.16
N LYS A 140 -4.57 -8.87 -1.04
CA LYS A 140 -3.97 -10.06 -1.63
C LYS A 140 -4.98 -10.76 -2.56
N LEU A 141 -4.64 -10.86 -3.84
CA LEU A 141 -5.33 -11.67 -4.83
C LEU A 141 -4.59 -13.01 -4.92
N ALA A 142 -5.28 -14.10 -4.62
CA ALA A 142 -4.70 -15.44 -4.53
C ALA A 142 -5.32 -16.47 -5.51
N TYR A 143 -6.30 -16.03 -6.30
CA TYR A 143 -6.92 -16.82 -7.38
C TYR A 143 -6.15 -16.70 -8.71
N GLU A 144 -6.43 -17.61 -9.64
CA GLU A 144 -5.72 -17.74 -10.93
C GLU A 144 -6.49 -17.20 -12.15
N GLY A 145 -7.82 -17.00 -12.05
CA GLY A 145 -8.64 -16.51 -13.17
C GLY A 145 -8.84 -14.98 -13.17
N ASN A 146 -8.88 -14.34 -14.34
CA ASN A 146 -8.98 -12.86 -14.45
C ASN A 146 -10.35 -12.27 -14.06
N GLU A 147 -11.43 -13.06 -14.07
CA GLU A 147 -12.80 -12.56 -13.88
C GLU A 147 -13.10 -11.76 -12.58
N PRO A 148 -12.54 -12.10 -11.39
CA PRO A 148 -12.84 -11.37 -10.15
C PRO A 148 -12.33 -9.93 -10.15
N SER A 149 -11.34 -9.62 -11.00
CA SER A 149 -10.52 -8.42 -10.89
C SER A 149 -11.33 -7.12 -11.07
N LYS A 150 -12.34 -7.10 -11.96
CA LYS A 150 -13.23 -5.93 -12.14
C LYS A 150 -14.06 -5.61 -10.90
N SER A 151 -14.65 -6.63 -10.28
CA SER A 151 -15.49 -6.43 -9.08
C SER A 151 -14.66 -6.02 -7.87
N ILE A 152 -13.46 -6.60 -7.71
CA ILE A 152 -12.52 -6.21 -6.65
C ILE A 152 -12.03 -4.78 -6.89
N PHE A 153 -11.69 -4.42 -8.13
CA PHE A 153 -11.27 -3.06 -8.47
C PHE A 153 -12.35 -2.02 -8.16
N SER A 154 -13.62 -2.28 -8.50
CA SER A 154 -14.76 -1.40 -8.15
C SER A 154 -14.90 -1.19 -6.63
N VAL A 155 -14.66 -2.23 -5.83
CA VAL A 155 -14.61 -2.14 -4.36
C VAL A 155 -13.43 -1.28 -3.89
N LEU A 156 -12.24 -1.47 -4.46
CA LEU A 156 -11.06 -0.67 -4.12
C LEU A 156 -11.24 0.80 -4.48
N LYS A 157 -11.82 1.11 -5.65
CA LYS A 157 -12.20 2.47 -6.06
C LYS A 157 -13.14 3.13 -5.06
N SER A 158 -14.16 2.39 -4.62
CA SER A 158 -15.13 2.86 -3.62
C SER A 158 -14.49 3.10 -2.24
N LEU A 159 -13.44 2.34 -1.89
CA LEU A 159 -12.69 2.50 -0.64
C LEU A 159 -11.66 3.64 -0.72
N ALA A 160 -11.01 3.80 -1.87
CA ALA A 160 -9.98 4.81 -2.11
C ALA A 160 -10.57 6.22 -2.10
N ALA A 161 -11.71 6.42 -2.75
CA ALA A 161 -12.42 7.70 -2.91
C ALA A 161 -13.17 8.19 -1.64
N ILE A 162 -12.64 7.96 -0.45
CA ILE A 162 -13.22 8.53 0.79
C ILE A 162 -12.77 10.00 0.91
N PRO A 163 -13.71 10.97 0.97
CA PRO A 163 -13.35 12.38 1.00
C PRO A 163 -12.43 12.74 2.17
N HIS A 164 -11.40 13.55 1.88
CA HIS A 164 -10.42 14.07 2.84
C HIS A 164 -9.58 12.98 3.56
N CYS A 165 -9.48 11.78 2.99
CA CYS A 165 -8.67 10.68 3.52
C CYS A 165 -7.50 10.36 2.57
N SER A 166 -6.27 10.32 3.08
CA SER A 166 -5.11 9.83 2.31
C SER A 166 -5.18 8.31 2.19
N SER A 167 -5.33 7.81 0.96
CA SER A 167 -5.49 6.39 0.66
C SER A 167 -4.16 5.77 0.20
N HIS A 168 -3.77 4.68 0.84
CA HIS A 168 -2.52 3.96 0.59
C HIS A 168 -2.83 2.52 0.20
N LEU A 169 -2.44 2.09 -1.00
CA LEU A 169 -2.71 0.74 -1.50
C LEU A 169 -1.44 -0.11 -1.53
N LYS A 170 -1.47 -1.25 -0.85
CA LYS A 170 -0.52 -2.35 -0.99
C LYS A 170 -1.24 -3.53 -1.65
N LEU A 171 -0.82 -3.90 -2.85
CA LEU A 171 -1.48 -4.88 -3.71
C LEU A 171 -0.55 -6.05 -4.02
N CYS A 172 -0.86 -7.24 -3.50
CA CYS A 172 -0.18 -8.49 -3.83
C CYS A 172 -1.04 -9.28 -4.83
N LEU A 173 -0.52 -9.58 -6.03
CA LEU A 173 -1.27 -10.28 -7.10
C LEU A 173 -0.40 -11.24 -7.92
N GLN A 174 -1.03 -12.11 -8.70
CA GLN A 174 -0.37 -12.90 -9.74
C GLN A 174 -0.05 -12.03 -10.96
N ALA A 175 1.09 -12.28 -11.61
CA ALA A 175 1.64 -11.48 -12.73
C ALA A 175 0.62 -11.13 -13.82
N HIS A 176 -0.25 -12.08 -14.20
CA HIS A 176 -1.28 -11.87 -15.23
C HIS A 176 -2.37 -10.85 -14.85
N HIS A 177 -2.60 -10.57 -13.55
CA HIS A 177 -3.52 -9.51 -13.12
C HIS A 177 -2.90 -8.11 -13.23
N LEU A 178 -1.56 -8.01 -13.34
CA LEU A 178 -0.86 -6.73 -13.23
C LEU A 178 -1.31 -5.74 -14.30
N LEU A 179 -1.40 -6.19 -15.56
CA LEU A 179 -1.81 -5.39 -16.70
C LEU A 179 -3.20 -4.77 -16.49
N PHE A 180 -4.16 -5.58 -16.02
CA PHE A 180 -5.51 -5.08 -15.71
C PHE A 180 -5.48 -4.01 -14.61
N PHE A 181 -4.76 -4.25 -13.51
CA PHE A 181 -4.70 -3.26 -12.43
C PHE A 181 -3.99 -1.97 -12.89
N ALA A 182 -2.82 -2.09 -13.53
CA ALA A 182 -2.03 -0.98 -14.05
C ALA A 182 -2.87 -0.07 -14.97
N ALA A 183 -3.55 -0.65 -15.95
CA ALA A 183 -4.40 0.06 -16.91
C ALA A 183 -5.62 0.77 -16.29
N ASN A 184 -6.03 0.41 -15.06
CA ASN A 184 -7.15 1.05 -14.36
C ASN A 184 -6.68 1.90 -13.16
N MET A 185 -5.37 1.94 -12.84
CA MET A 185 -4.86 2.58 -11.61
C MET A 185 -5.27 4.05 -11.46
N SER A 186 -5.36 4.80 -12.55
CA SER A 186 -5.78 6.21 -12.59
C SER A 186 -7.21 6.46 -12.10
N GLU A 187 -8.04 5.41 -11.99
CA GLU A 187 -9.35 5.51 -11.37
C GLU A 187 -9.33 5.41 -9.82
N LEU A 188 -8.18 5.18 -9.20
CA LEU A 188 -8.01 5.09 -7.75
C LEU A 188 -7.36 6.35 -7.18
N ASP A 189 -8.10 7.11 -6.38
CA ASP A 189 -7.57 8.23 -5.58
C ASP A 189 -6.61 7.68 -4.50
N LEU A 190 -5.30 7.80 -4.74
CA LEU A 190 -4.25 7.20 -3.92
C LEU A 190 -3.11 8.19 -3.69
N THR A 191 -2.63 8.25 -2.45
CA THR A 191 -1.38 8.93 -2.09
C THR A 191 -0.16 8.03 -2.34
N SER A 192 -0.29 6.71 -2.19
CA SER A 192 0.83 5.79 -2.43
C SER A 192 0.42 4.40 -2.89
N LEU A 193 1.19 3.82 -3.80
CA LEU A 193 1.02 2.47 -4.32
C LEU A 193 2.24 1.58 -4.02
N ASN A 194 2.00 0.37 -3.53
CA ASN A 194 2.99 -0.69 -3.37
C ASN A 194 2.47 -1.98 -4.01
N VAL A 195 2.95 -2.31 -5.21
CA VAL A 195 2.57 -3.54 -5.92
C VAL A 195 3.61 -4.63 -5.68
N ARG A 196 3.15 -5.83 -5.32
CA ARG A 196 3.96 -7.05 -5.34
C ARG A 196 3.36 -8.07 -6.29
N THR A 197 4.14 -8.55 -7.25
CA THR A 197 3.72 -9.61 -8.17
C THR A 197 4.35 -10.96 -7.83
N HIS A 198 3.63 -12.02 -8.19
CA HIS A 198 4.02 -13.42 -8.07
C HIS A 198 3.81 -14.15 -9.40
N GLY A 199 4.62 -15.16 -9.69
CA GLY A 199 4.62 -15.86 -10.98
C GLY A 199 5.30 -15.06 -12.10
N GLU A 200 5.48 -15.72 -13.24
CA GLU A 200 6.16 -15.19 -14.42
C GLU A 200 5.21 -14.40 -15.33
N PHE A 201 5.76 -13.40 -16.01
CA PHE A 201 5.06 -12.67 -17.08
C PHE A 201 5.21 -13.45 -18.39
N ALA A 202 4.26 -14.36 -18.66
CA ALA A 202 4.18 -15.02 -19.97
C ALA A 202 3.96 -13.97 -21.07
N GLU A 203 4.91 -13.88 -22.02
CA GLU A 203 4.99 -12.98 -23.18
C GLU A 203 3.95 -11.83 -23.25
N LEU A 204 4.02 -10.89 -22.30
CA LEU A 204 3.20 -9.68 -22.35
C LEU A 204 3.66 -8.80 -23.52
N LYS A 205 2.86 -8.76 -24.59
CA LYS A 205 3.05 -7.85 -25.72
C LYS A 205 2.65 -6.41 -25.39
N GLU A 206 1.70 -6.24 -24.47
CA GLU A 206 1.19 -4.93 -24.05
C GLU A 206 2.07 -4.34 -22.93
N PRO A 207 2.33 -3.02 -22.95
CA PRO A 207 3.12 -2.37 -21.91
C PRO A 207 2.37 -2.31 -20.59
N VAL A 208 3.07 -2.63 -19.49
CA VAL A 208 2.53 -2.42 -18.15
C VAL A 208 2.82 -0.97 -17.75
N SER A 209 1.87 -0.09 -18.04
CA SER A 209 1.99 1.34 -17.73
C SER A 209 1.29 1.71 -16.42
N PHE A 210 2.00 2.43 -15.55
CA PHE A 210 1.44 2.97 -14.32
C PHE A 210 1.20 4.47 -14.46
N ASP A 211 -0.02 4.92 -14.17
CA ASP A 211 -0.28 6.34 -13.98
C ASP A 211 0.39 6.82 -12.68
N VAL A 212 1.24 7.84 -12.80
CA VAL A 212 1.97 8.45 -11.68
C VAL A 212 1.52 9.88 -11.38
N SER A 213 0.41 10.35 -11.97
CA SER A 213 -0.05 11.75 -11.82
C SER A 213 -0.23 12.15 -10.35
N ASP A 214 -1.06 11.42 -9.61
CA ASP A 214 -1.55 11.84 -8.28
C ASP A 214 -0.88 11.12 -7.09
N ILE A 215 -0.07 10.08 -7.34
CA ILE A 215 0.62 9.33 -6.28
C ILE A 215 1.96 10.01 -5.91
N SER A 216 2.24 10.16 -4.61
CA SER A 216 3.55 10.63 -4.15
C SER A 216 4.59 9.52 -3.99
N LYS A 217 4.14 8.25 -3.94
CA LYS A 217 5.04 7.10 -3.81
C LYS A 217 4.58 5.89 -4.60
N LEU A 218 5.49 5.35 -5.42
CA LEU A 218 5.35 4.11 -6.15
C LEU A 218 6.44 3.12 -5.74
N LYS A 219 6.03 1.92 -5.33
CA LYS A 219 6.92 0.79 -5.06
C LYS A 219 6.44 -0.43 -5.85
N ILE A 220 7.34 -1.04 -6.61
CA ILE A 220 7.06 -2.25 -7.38
C ILE A 220 8.02 -3.36 -6.92
N MET A 221 7.48 -4.53 -6.62
CA MET A 221 8.22 -5.69 -6.12
C MET A 221 7.89 -6.92 -6.95
N SER A 222 8.89 -7.55 -7.56
CA SER A 222 8.72 -8.80 -8.30
C SER A 222 10.00 -9.64 -8.25
N ASN A 223 9.86 -10.96 -8.31
CA ASN A 223 11.00 -11.83 -8.54
C ASN A 223 11.42 -11.86 -10.03
N TYR A 224 10.59 -11.33 -10.92
CA TYR A 224 10.74 -11.40 -12.38
C TYR A 224 10.69 -10.01 -12.99
N ALA A 225 11.39 -9.81 -14.11
CA ALA A 225 11.33 -8.56 -14.84
C ALA A 225 9.91 -8.29 -15.35
N ILE A 226 9.44 -7.04 -15.26
CA ILE A 226 8.18 -6.62 -15.89
C ILE A 226 8.53 -6.14 -17.31
N PRO A 227 8.15 -6.88 -18.37
CA PRO A 227 8.39 -6.45 -19.74
C PRO A 227 7.63 -5.15 -20.02
N ASN A 228 8.24 -4.26 -20.81
CA ASN A 228 7.62 -3.01 -21.25
C ASN A 228 6.99 -2.17 -20.11
N LEU A 229 7.61 -2.18 -18.92
CA LEU A 229 7.25 -1.29 -17.81
C LEU A 229 7.39 0.17 -18.25
N SER A 230 6.34 0.97 -18.03
CA SER A 230 6.29 2.39 -18.37
C SER A 230 5.44 3.20 -17.37
N PHE A 231 5.48 4.52 -17.51
CA PHE A 231 4.75 5.49 -16.70
C PHE A 231 3.94 6.46 -17.58
N THR A 232 2.72 6.77 -17.16
CA THR A 232 1.89 7.86 -17.72
C THR A 232 1.68 8.96 -16.68
N GLY A 233 1.28 10.16 -17.11
CA GLY A 233 1.03 11.27 -16.17
C GLY A 233 2.27 11.99 -15.64
N CYS A 234 3.45 11.67 -16.17
CA CYS A 234 4.74 12.14 -15.63
C CYS A 234 4.87 13.66 -15.50
N GLU A 235 4.39 14.42 -16.50
CA GLU A 235 4.66 15.87 -16.64
C GLU A 235 4.16 16.74 -15.46
N ASN A 236 3.10 16.30 -14.77
CA ASN A 236 2.56 16.97 -13.57
C ASN A 236 2.56 16.03 -12.35
N SER A 237 3.41 15.00 -12.37
CA SER A 237 3.42 13.94 -11.36
C SER A 237 3.77 14.47 -9.97
N ALA A 238 3.02 14.04 -8.97
CA ALA A 238 3.34 14.24 -7.56
C ALA A 238 4.41 13.27 -7.00
N LEU A 239 4.99 12.41 -7.84
CA LEU A 239 5.81 11.26 -7.43
C LEU A 239 7.18 11.66 -6.86
N GLN A 240 7.26 11.74 -5.54
CA GLN A 240 8.49 11.98 -4.78
C GLN A 240 9.35 10.73 -4.57
N THR A 241 8.76 9.53 -4.52
CA THR A 241 9.51 8.29 -4.25
C THR A 241 9.20 7.16 -5.23
N LEU A 242 10.23 6.61 -5.86
CA LEU A 242 10.15 5.49 -6.81
C LEU A 242 11.09 4.34 -6.39
N GLU A 243 10.51 3.17 -6.07
CA GLU A 243 11.24 2.00 -5.58
C GLU A 243 11.00 0.75 -6.44
N PHE A 244 12.04 0.24 -7.12
CA PHE A 244 12.01 -1.03 -7.86
C PHE A 244 12.76 -2.15 -7.13
N HIS A 245 12.01 -3.10 -6.60
CA HIS A 245 12.50 -4.40 -6.14
C HIS A 245 12.14 -5.48 -7.16
N LEU A 246 12.61 -5.32 -8.39
CA LEU A 246 12.51 -6.31 -9.45
C LEU A 246 13.77 -6.28 -10.34
N PRO A 247 14.08 -7.36 -11.06
CA PRO A 247 15.09 -7.33 -12.12
C PRO A 247 14.70 -6.31 -13.20
N ILE A 248 15.42 -5.20 -13.28
CA ILE A 248 15.31 -4.22 -14.36
C ILE A 248 16.21 -4.67 -15.52
N SER A 249 15.67 -4.66 -16.74
CA SER A 249 16.43 -4.84 -17.97
C SER A 249 16.60 -3.49 -18.67
N ALA A 250 17.73 -3.24 -19.31
CA ALA A 250 17.96 -2.05 -20.14
C ALA A 250 16.94 -1.88 -21.29
N HIS A 251 16.18 -2.94 -21.63
CA HIS A 251 15.11 -2.89 -22.62
C HIS A 251 13.73 -2.45 -22.07
N SER A 252 13.61 -2.11 -20.78
CA SER A 252 12.35 -1.56 -20.25
C SER A 252 12.00 -0.21 -20.91
N GLN A 253 10.74 -0.05 -21.32
CA GLN A 253 10.26 1.12 -22.06
C GLN A 253 10.53 2.45 -21.35
N TRP A 254 10.38 2.51 -20.02
CA TRP A 254 10.67 3.70 -19.24
C TRP A 254 12.12 4.21 -19.36
N ILE A 255 13.07 3.29 -19.57
CA ILE A 255 14.49 3.60 -19.82
C ILE A 255 14.65 4.14 -21.24
N GLN A 256 14.16 3.39 -22.23
CA GLN A 256 14.30 3.72 -23.65
C GLN A 256 13.70 5.08 -24.01
N GLU A 257 12.56 5.43 -23.42
CA GLU A 257 11.89 6.73 -23.62
C GLU A 257 12.39 7.84 -22.68
N ASN A 258 13.30 7.50 -21.75
CA ASN A 258 13.82 8.37 -20.70
C ASN A 258 12.70 9.00 -19.85
N GLN A 259 11.70 8.22 -19.44
CA GLN A 259 10.46 8.75 -18.83
C GLN A 259 10.70 9.49 -17.50
N LEU A 260 11.77 9.13 -16.76
CA LEU A 260 12.16 9.84 -15.54
C LEU A 260 12.40 11.34 -15.76
N LYS A 261 12.84 11.77 -16.96
CA LYS A 261 13.07 13.20 -17.29
C LYS A 261 11.83 14.08 -17.08
N ASN A 262 10.64 13.48 -17.16
CA ASN A 262 9.37 14.17 -17.01
C ASN A 262 8.92 14.24 -15.54
N ILE A 263 9.48 13.41 -14.64
CA ILE A 263 9.11 13.33 -13.22
C ILE A 263 10.02 14.26 -12.41
N GLN A 264 9.82 15.57 -12.58
CA GLN A 264 10.67 16.60 -11.97
C GLN A 264 10.58 16.65 -10.43
N SER A 265 9.49 16.12 -9.85
CA SER A 265 9.22 16.03 -8.41
C SER A 265 9.94 14.89 -7.67
N LEU A 266 10.72 14.07 -8.38
CA LEU A 266 11.33 12.85 -7.81
C LEU A 266 12.47 13.20 -6.83
N GLU A 267 12.31 12.82 -5.56
CA GLU A 267 13.26 13.06 -4.46
C GLU A 267 14.07 11.81 -4.06
N ASP A 268 13.51 10.61 -4.26
CA ASP A 268 14.11 9.34 -3.84
C ASP A 268 13.89 8.25 -4.90
N LEU A 269 14.97 7.81 -5.55
CA LEU A 269 14.98 6.75 -6.56
C LEU A 269 15.79 5.55 -6.05
N ARG A 270 15.15 4.38 -5.95
CA ARG A 270 15.80 3.14 -5.47
C ARG A 270 15.57 1.98 -6.42
N ILE A 271 16.65 1.40 -6.93
CA ILE A 271 16.63 0.28 -7.87
C ILE A 271 17.49 -0.85 -7.30
N PHE A 272 16.86 -1.94 -6.86
CA PHE A 272 17.53 -2.99 -6.07
C PHE A 272 18.13 -4.13 -6.90
N SER A 273 17.78 -4.25 -8.19
CA SER A 273 18.38 -5.23 -9.11
C SER A 273 18.35 -4.69 -10.53
N VAL A 274 19.49 -4.27 -11.05
CA VAL A 274 19.67 -3.98 -12.48
C VAL A 274 20.45 -5.13 -13.10
N ASN A 275 19.83 -5.78 -14.08
CA ASN A 275 20.37 -6.91 -14.82
C ASN A 275 20.74 -6.46 -16.25
N ASP A 276 21.73 -7.10 -16.85
CA ASP A 276 22.10 -6.92 -18.27
C ASP A 276 22.34 -5.45 -18.69
N CYS A 277 22.83 -4.64 -17.75
CA CYS A 277 23.13 -3.22 -17.94
C CYS A 277 24.55 -2.92 -17.45
N HIS A 278 25.39 -2.44 -18.35
CA HIS A 278 26.83 -2.21 -18.11
C HIS A 278 27.21 -0.72 -18.04
N SER A 279 26.21 0.17 -18.09
CA SER A 279 26.39 1.62 -18.18
C SER A 279 25.26 2.36 -17.46
N LEU A 280 25.61 3.31 -16.60
CA LEU A 280 24.67 4.26 -16.00
C LEU A 280 24.03 5.15 -17.06
N GLN A 281 24.76 5.57 -18.10
CA GLN A 281 24.22 6.38 -19.20
C GLN A 281 23.09 5.66 -19.96
N VAL A 282 23.09 4.33 -19.99
CA VAL A 282 21.97 3.55 -20.56
C VAL A 282 20.76 3.53 -19.62
N LEU A 283 20.96 3.37 -18.32
CA LEU A 283 19.88 3.32 -17.32
C LEU A 283 19.24 4.69 -17.05
N MET A 284 20.06 5.74 -17.04
CA MET A 284 19.70 7.13 -16.76
C MET A 284 20.53 8.02 -17.69
N SER A 285 19.96 8.40 -18.84
CA SER A 285 20.69 9.24 -19.79
C SER A 285 21.15 10.55 -19.15
N GLY A 286 22.44 10.89 -19.30
CA GLY A 286 23.00 12.18 -18.90
C GLY A 286 22.50 13.38 -19.72
N THR A 287 21.49 13.20 -20.56
CA THR A 287 20.86 14.24 -21.39
C THR A 287 19.72 14.98 -20.69
N TYR A 288 19.41 14.65 -19.43
CA TYR A 288 18.38 15.32 -18.63
C TYR A 288 18.81 15.46 -17.17
N THR A 289 18.11 16.34 -16.46
CA THR A 289 18.36 16.65 -15.04
C THR A 289 17.13 16.31 -14.21
N LEU A 290 17.36 15.73 -13.03
CA LEU A 290 16.39 15.52 -11.96
C LEU A 290 16.73 16.50 -10.82
N PRO A 291 16.22 17.75 -10.86
CA PRO A 291 16.71 18.85 -10.02
C PRO A 291 16.38 18.70 -8.53
N HIS A 292 15.43 17.82 -8.19
CA HIS A 292 14.98 17.57 -6.81
C HIS A 292 15.42 16.20 -6.28
N LEU A 293 16.19 15.41 -7.03
CA LEU A 293 16.62 14.08 -6.59
C LEU A 293 17.66 14.20 -5.47
N LEU A 294 17.25 13.87 -4.24
CA LEU A 294 18.07 13.89 -3.04
C LEU A 294 18.76 12.55 -2.78
N ASN A 295 18.07 11.44 -3.07
CA ASN A 295 18.53 10.08 -2.75
C ASN A 295 18.54 9.21 -4.00
N LEU A 296 19.69 8.61 -4.30
CA LEU A 296 19.85 7.64 -5.37
C LEU A 296 20.47 6.33 -4.84
N TYR A 297 19.74 5.23 -4.98
CA TYR A 297 20.21 3.88 -4.68
C TYR A 297 20.10 3.02 -5.93
N ILE A 298 21.20 2.42 -6.39
CA ILE A 298 21.21 1.47 -7.51
C ILE A 298 22.10 0.28 -7.17
N SER A 299 21.60 -0.94 -7.43
CA SER A 299 22.35 -2.19 -7.27
C SER A 299 22.30 -3.01 -8.56
N PHE A 300 23.46 -3.21 -9.17
CA PHE A 300 23.65 -3.96 -10.42
C PHE A 300 24.14 -5.38 -10.13
N THR A 301 23.69 -6.34 -10.94
CA THR A 301 24.20 -7.73 -10.90
C THR A 301 25.54 -7.88 -11.61
N GLU A 302 25.83 -6.98 -12.56
CA GLU A 302 27.02 -7.01 -13.40
C GLU A 302 28.02 -5.89 -13.07
N LEU A 303 29.10 -5.84 -13.84
CA LEU A 303 30.09 -4.78 -13.78
C LEU A 303 29.64 -3.57 -14.62
N ILE A 304 29.83 -2.39 -14.04
CA ILE A 304 29.58 -1.10 -14.70
C ILE A 304 30.93 -0.50 -15.10
N HIS A 305 30.97 0.20 -16.23
CA HIS A 305 32.21 0.78 -16.77
C HIS A 305 32.30 2.30 -16.65
N ASP A 306 31.19 3.00 -16.44
CA ASP A 306 31.08 4.46 -16.52
C ASP A 306 30.75 5.17 -15.19
N ILE A 307 30.76 4.46 -14.04
CA ILE A 307 30.49 5.06 -12.71
C ILE A 307 31.37 6.30 -12.47
N ASP A 308 32.67 6.17 -12.73
CA ASP A 308 33.67 7.18 -12.39
C ASP A 308 33.71 8.34 -13.41
N CYS A 309 32.93 8.28 -14.51
CA CYS A 309 32.78 9.35 -15.50
C CYS A 309 31.33 9.82 -15.71
N PHE A 310 30.38 9.35 -14.90
CA PHE A 310 28.99 9.82 -14.93
C PHE A 310 28.87 11.17 -14.21
N ASP A 311 28.34 12.18 -14.90
CA ASP A 311 28.17 13.53 -14.35
C ASP A 311 26.91 13.62 -13.46
N PHE A 312 27.08 13.20 -12.20
CA PHE A 312 26.02 13.30 -11.18
C PHE A 312 25.64 14.73 -10.83
N ASP A 313 26.52 15.71 -11.00
CA ASP A 313 26.25 17.09 -10.59
C ASP A 313 25.36 17.81 -11.64
N THR A 314 25.51 17.48 -12.93
CA THR A 314 24.55 17.88 -13.98
C THR A 314 23.26 17.05 -13.95
N PHE A 315 23.35 15.75 -13.68
CA PHE A 315 22.18 14.86 -13.64
C PHE A 315 21.26 15.12 -12.44
N ALA A 316 21.82 15.32 -11.24
CA ALA A 316 21.09 15.46 -9.99
C ALA A 316 21.80 16.48 -9.07
N PRO A 317 21.65 17.80 -9.32
CA PRO A 317 22.39 18.85 -8.60
C PRO A 317 22.06 18.93 -7.10
N ALA A 318 20.92 18.39 -6.67
CA ALA A 318 20.49 18.33 -5.26
C ALA A 318 20.84 16.99 -4.57
N LEU A 319 21.66 16.13 -5.20
CA LEU A 319 21.91 14.78 -4.70
C LEU A 319 22.73 14.76 -3.42
N ASP A 320 22.06 14.52 -2.29
CA ASP A 320 22.64 14.39 -0.96
C ASP A 320 23.18 12.98 -0.67
N PHE A 321 22.52 11.93 -1.16
CA PHE A 321 22.88 10.52 -0.90
C PHE A 321 23.00 9.71 -2.18
N LEU A 322 24.15 9.04 -2.35
CA LEU A 322 24.45 8.18 -3.49
C LEU A 322 24.93 6.79 -3.05
N PHE A 323 24.21 5.75 -3.42
CA PHE A 323 24.62 4.36 -3.27
C PHE A 323 24.63 3.67 -4.64
N ILE A 324 25.80 3.18 -5.06
CA ILE A 324 25.94 2.34 -6.24
C ILE A 324 26.70 1.07 -5.86
N GLN A 325 26.02 -0.06 -6.00
CA GLN A 325 26.62 -1.39 -5.86
C GLN A 325 26.71 -2.05 -7.24
N ASP A 326 27.85 -2.66 -7.53
CA ASP A 326 28.07 -3.49 -8.71
C ASP A 326 28.78 -4.81 -8.32
N ARG A 327 29.06 -5.66 -9.31
CA ARG A 327 29.75 -6.94 -9.08
C ARG A 327 31.21 -6.80 -8.61
N ARG A 328 31.82 -5.62 -8.74
CA ARG A 328 33.20 -5.30 -8.33
C ARG A 328 33.26 -4.81 -6.88
N SER A 329 32.25 -4.05 -6.42
CA SER A 329 32.32 -3.33 -5.16
C SER A 329 30.95 -2.92 -4.59
N THR A 330 30.84 -2.95 -3.26
CA THR A 330 29.90 -2.11 -2.51
C THR A 330 30.48 -0.69 -2.37
N LYS A 331 30.48 0.12 -3.44
CA LYS A 331 30.87 1.55 -3.38
C LYS A 331 29.76 2.34 -2.65
N THR A 332 29.80 2.35 -1.31
CA THR A 332 29.00 3.26 -0.48
C THR A 332 29.55 4.68 -0.58
N CYS A 333 29.20 5.39 -1.65
CA CYS A 333 29.58 6.79 -1.88
C CYS A 333 28.68 7.75 -1.09
N ASN A 334 28.78 7.74 0.25
CA ASN A 334 28.19 8.77 1.10
C ASN A 334 28.74 10.17 0.71
N LYS A 335 28.06 10.88 -0.20
CA LYS A 335 27.90 12.34 -0.11
C LYS A 335 27.18 12.63 1.24
N VAL A 336 27.35 13.76 1.92
CA VAL A 336 28.60 14.38 2.40
C VAL A 336 29.69 14.57 1.33
N CYS A 337 29.52 15.58 0.48
CA CYS A 337 30.51 15.97 -0.52
C CYS A 337 31.91 16.21 0.06
N LYS A 338 32.83 15.25 -0.14
CA LYS A 338 34.27 15.49 -0.26
C LYS A 338 34.90 14.58 -1.31
N TYR A 339 34.52 14.82 -2.58
CA TYR A 339 35.54 14.80 -3.61
C TYR A 339 36.56 15.88 -3.24
N THR A 340 37.75 15.45 -2.84
CA THR A 340 38.94 16.30 -2.84
C THR A 340 39.81 15.74 -3.96
N VAL A 341 40.22 16.61 -4.88
CA VAL A 341 40.97 16.29 -6.10
C VAL A 341 42.25 15.51 -5.79
#